data_AF-A0A952GCH6-F1
#
_entry.id   AF-A0A952GCH6-F1
#
_cell.length_a   1.000
_cell.length_b   1.000
_cell.length_c   1.000
_cell.angle_alpha   90.00
_cell.angle_beta   90.00
_cell.angle_gamma   90.00
#
_symmetry.space_group_name_H-M   'P 1'
#
loop_
_entity.id
_entity.type
_entity.pdbx_description
1 polymer ?
#
loop_
_entity_poly.entity_id
_entity_poly.type
_entity_poly.pdbx_seq_one_letter_code
_entity_poly.pdbx_strand_id
1 'polypeptide(L)'
;MIRRCFSAVLLSVALGTVVFAQQPAQEKNPSTTVQLPPAPLLPQSLGTWTLTDQKPAVTDTGLNDVINKELGVKRSQAGVYTSGKNQLSIVATQYMDATGAYAAFASLRQAGTHAAPAKVGNEAEVKGNDVLFWSGPTLVSASFQTQPDYKALETLTNGLPKLGGAAGHAPGLLSYLPKSGLRAESVKYAVGPATYQHDGGQLNPSIVDFSKSPEIATGQYPHGTFVAIYYPTPTIAGDRSRALLKDLLDHLPAGAITDSIAVRRAGPIVAITYGQFTAEEAKKLLDQVHYETNVTWNKPEGYISEASKAARLLVNIILGVFAMGLAALVLGAFFGGGRALIRILQGKPASSMHDAEFIHLDLRQDLRQDAPPPPQQN
;
A
#
# COMPACT_ATOMS: atom_id res chain seq x y z
N MET A 1 -61.53 -28.98 7.04
CA MET A 1 -61.55 -27.51 7.28
C MET A 1 -60.64 -27.19 8.47
N ILE A 2 -59.66 -26.29 8.25
CA ILE A 2 -59.05 -25.33 9.20
C ILE A 2 -58.02 -25.83 10.26
N ARG A 3 -56.73 -25.77 9.85
CA ARG A 3 -55.57 -24.99 10.39
C ARG A 3 -55.03 -25.09 11.86
N ARG A 4 -53.69 -25.35 11.91
CA ARG A 4 -52.59 -24.71 12.71
C ARG A 4 -52.47 -25.07 14.21
N CYS A 5 -51.33 -25.08 14.92
CA CYS A 5 -49.86 -24.98 14.72
C CYS A 5 -49.17 -25.18 16.13
N PHE A 6 -47.82 -25.28 16.16
CA PHE A 6 -46.85 -25.20 17.30
C PHE A 6 -46.46 -26.53 17.99
N SER A 7 -45.26 -27.10 17.74
CA SER A 7 -43.86 -26.76 18.18
C SER A 7 -43.59 -27.15 19.65
N ALA A 8 -42.82 -28.22 19.93
CA ALA A 8 -41.35 -28.30 20.15
C ALA A 8 -40.90 -27.47 21.38
N VAL A 9 -40.17 -27.99 22.38
CA VAL A 9 -38.76 -28.42 22.33
C VAL A 9 -38.47 -29.33 23.54
N LEU A 10 -37.77 -30.44 23.32
CA LEU A 10 -37.20 -31.31 24.37
C LEU A 10 -35.67 -31.33 24.21
N LEU A 11 -35.01 -30.92 25.28
CA LEU A 11 -33.56 -30.84 25.44
C LEU A 11 -33.01 -32.25 25.62
N SER A 12 -32.03 -32.67 24.81
CA SER A 12 -31.30 -33.93 25.01
C SER A 12 -29.81 -33.68 24.88
N VAL A 13 -29.12 -33.90 25.99
CA VAL A 13 -27.67 -33.91 26.14
C VAL A 13 -27.17 -35.25 25.63
N ALA A 14 -26.29 -35.26 24.63
CA ALA A 14 -25.57 -36.43 24.19
C ALA A 14 -24.06 -36.19 24.31
N LEU A 15 -23.42 -37.00 25.16
CA LEU A 15 -21.97 -37.18 25.18
C LEU A 15 -21.54 -37.82 23.84
N GLY A 16 -20.71 -37.10 23.07
CA GLY A 16 -20.07 -37.63 21.87
C GLY A 16 -18.60 -37.95 22.14
N THR A 17 -18.27 -39.23 22.20
CA THR A 17 -16.90 -39.76 22.10
C THR A 17 -16.32 -39.41 20.73
N VAL A 18 -15.20 -38.69 20.69
CA VAL A 18 -14.50 -38.37 19.43
C VAL A 18 -13.57 -39.53 19.08
N VAL A 19 -13.98 -40.33 18.09
CA VAL A 19 -13.11 -41.29 17.41
C VAL A 19 -12.31 -40.52 16.36
N PHE A 20 -10.99 -40.50 16.48
CA PHE A 20 -10.11 -40.02 15.42
C PHE A 20 -10.13 -41.01 14.25
N ALA A 21 -10.95 -40.75 13.24
CA ALA A 21 -10.79 -41.34 11.93
C ALA A 21 -9.72 -40.55 11.17
N GLN A 22 -8.58 -41.17 10.90
CA GLN A 22 -7.61 -40.66 9.92
C GLN A 22 -8.28 -40.68 8.54
N GLN A 23 -8.69 -39.50 8.09
CA GLN A 23 -9.16 -39.30 6.73
C GLN A 23 -7.95 -39.35 5.78
N PRO A 24 -7.94 -40.19 4.74
CA PRO A 24 -6.88 -40.19 3.76
C PRO A 24 -6.81 -38.80 3.11
N ALA A 25 -5.59 -38.29 2.94
CA ALA A 25 -5.31 -37.00 2.35
C ALA A 25 -6.05 -36.87 1.01
N GLN A 26 -7.08 -36.02 0.96
CA GLN A 26 -7.63 -35.57 -0.30
C GLN A 26 -6.54 -34.77 -1.01
N GLU A 27 -6.04 -35.33 -2.11
CA GLU A 27 -5.24 -34.61 -3.08
C GLU A 27 -5.91 -33.27 -3.38
N LYS A 28 -5.19 -32.23 -3.02
CA LYS A 28 -5.55 -30.84 -3.24
C LYS A 28 -5.58 -30.64 -4.75
N ASN A 29 -6.77 -30.75 -5.35
CA ASN A 29 -6.99 -30.32 -6.74
C ASN A 29 -6.33 -28.95 -6.90
N PRO A 30 -5.41 -28.78 -7.87
CA PRO A 30 -4.74 -27.51 -8.06
C PRO A 30 -5.83 -26.48 -8.37
N SER A 31 -6.00 -25.51 -7.46
CA SER A 31 -6.84 -24.35 -7.71
C SER A 31 -6.33 -23.71 -8.98
N THR A 32 -7.06 -23.89 -10.09
CA THR A 32 -6.83 -23.16 -11.32
C THR A 32 -7.03 -21.69 -10.99
N THR A 33 -5.95 -20.97 -10.71
CA THR A 33 -5.95 -19.52 -10.67
C THR A 33 -6.38 -19.06 -12.06
N VAL A 34 -7.62 -18.57 -12.18
CA VAL A 34 -8.06 -17.83 -13.36
C VAL A 34 -7.17 -16.59 -13.41
N GLN A 35 -6.09 -16.66 -14.18
CA GLN A 35 -5.26 -15.52 -14.47
C GLN A 35 -6.05 -14.65 -15.45
N LEU A 36 -6.82 -13.70 -14.91
CA LEU A 36 -7.46 -12.70 -15.76
C LEU A 36 -6.34 -12.03 -16.58
N PRO A 37 -6.51 -11.89 -17.91
CA PRO A 37 -5.55 -11.17 -18.71
C PRO A 37 -5.39 -9.75 -18.13
N PRO A 38 -4.15 -9.22 -18.08
CA PRO A 38 -3.90 -7.89 -17.55
C PRO A 38 -4.83 -6.87 -18.22
N ALA A 39 -5.57 -6.09 -17.44
CA ALA A 39 -6.46 -5.06 -17.97
C ALA A 39 -5.73 -4.19 -19.01
N PRO A 40 -6.33 -3.89 -20.17
CA PRO A 40 -5.70 -3.06 -21.18
C PRO A 40 -5.37 -1.68 -20.61
N LEU A 41 -4.26 -1.08 -21.01
CA LEU A 41 -3.87 0.27 -20.57
C LEU A 41 -4.77 1.34 -21.18
N LEU A 42 -5.26 1.09 -22.40
CA LEU A 42 -6.16 1.97 -23.12
C LEU A 42 -7.58 1.37 -23.11
N PRO A 43 -8.57 2.04 -22.50
CA PRO A 43 -9.96 1.58 -22.52
C PRO A 43 -10.59 1.77 -23.91
N GLN A 44 -11.68 1.04 -24.19
CA GLN A 44 -12.37 1.13 -25.49
C GLN A 44 -13.02 2.51 -25.74
N SER A 45 -13.35 3.24 -24.68
CA SER A 45 -13.99 4.56 -24.76
C SER A 45 -13.45 5.50 -23.68
N LEU A 46 -13.25 6.77 -24.05
CA LEU A 46 -12.84 7.87 -23.16
C LEU A 46 -13.84 9.03 -23.33
N GLY A 47 -14.93 9.01 -22.56
CA GLY A 47 -16.01 9.99 -22.75
C GLY A 47 -16.65 9.85 -24.13
N THR A 48 -16.52 10.86 -24.99
CA THR A 48 -17.04 10.83 -26.38
C THR A 48 -16.08 10.18 -27.38
N TRP A 49 -14.86 9.88 -26.96
CA TRP A 49 -13.81 9.30 -27.80
C TRP A 49 -13.93 7.77 -27.83
N THR A 50 -13.85 7.18 -29.02
CA THR A 50 -13.90 5.73 -29.21
C THR A 50 -12.59 5.24 -29.84
N LEU A 51 -12.01 4.18 -29.28
CA LEU A 51 -10.77 3.58 -29.79
C LEU A 51 -11.04 2.92 -31.16
N THR A 52 -10.34 3.37 -32.20
CA THR A 52 -10.49 2.84 -33.57
C THR A 52 -9.31 2.00 -34.03
N ASP A 53 -8.12 2.22 -33.46
CA ASP A 53 -6.93 1.41 -33.74
C ASP A 53 -6.13 1.24 -32.45
N GLN A 54 -5.52 0.06 -32.28
CA GLN A 54 -4.73 -0.29 -31.11
C GLN A 54 -3.57 -1.21 -31.50
N LYS A 55 -2.35 -0.86 -31.06
CA LYS A 55 -1.15 -1.66 -31.26
C LYS A 55 -0.25 -1.65 -30.02
N PRO A 56 0.60 -2.67 -29.81
CA PRO A 56 1.71 -2.56 -28.85
C PRO A 56 2.63 -1.38 -29.21
N ALA A 57 3.16 -0.68 -28.21
CA ALA A 57 3.90 0.57 -28.42
C ALA A 57 5.33 0.60 -27.87
N VAL A 58 5.94 -0.56 -27.63
CA VAL A 58 7.30 -0.65 -27.05
C VAL A 58 8.33 0.15 -27.86
N THR A 59 8.14 0.33 -29.16
CA THR A 59 9.03 1.10 -30.05
C THR A 59 8.75 2.60 -30.16
N ASP A 60 7.68 3.10 -29.53
CA ASP A 60 7.17 4.48 -29.71
C ASP A 60 7.03 5.23 -28.38
N THR A 61 7.80 4.83 -27.36
CA THR A 61 7.76 5.47 -26.03
C THR A 61 8.44 6.84 -25.99
N GLY A 62 9.09 7.25 -27.09
CA GLY A 62 9.91 8.46 -27.17
C GLY A 62 11.31 8.31 -26.57
N LEU A 63 11.62 7.18 -25.92
CA LEU A 63 12.92 6.86 -25.33
C LEU A 63 13.53 5.63 -26.01
N ASN A 64 14.86 5.54 -26.03
CA ASN A 64 15.56 4.40 -26.62
C ASN A 64 15.43 3.13 -25.75
N ASP A 65 15.72 1.97 -26.34
CA ASP A 65 15.56 0.66 -25.68
C ASP A 65 16.41 0.51 -24.41
N VAL A 66 17.59 1.13 -24.36
CA VAL A 66 18.48 1.08 -23.19
C VAL A 66 17.84 1.80 -22.01
N ILE A 67 17.31 3.01 -22.24
CA ILE A 67 16.60 3.80 -21.22
C ILE A 67 15.30 3.10 -20.81
N ASN A 68 14.51 2.62 -21.78
CA ASN A 68 13.27 1.89 -21.48
C ASN A 68 13.52 0.67 -20.57
N LYS A 69 14.63 -0.06 -20.80
CA LYS A 69 15.05 -1.17 -19.95
C LYS A 69 15.50 -0.70 -18.57
N GLU A 70 16.29 0.37 -18.51
CA GLU A 70 16.78 0.97 -17.26
C GLU A 70 15.64 1.46 -16.36
N LEU A 71 14.63 2.11 -16.93
CA LEU A 71 13.46 2.61 -16.20
C LEU A 71 12.43 1.51 -15.87
N GLY A 72 12.61 0.30 -16.39
CA GLY A 72 11.76 -0.85 -16.09
C GLY A 72 10.39 -0.79 -16.76
N VAL A 73 10.34 -0.53 -18.08
CA VAL A 73 9.09 -0.66 -18.85
C VAL A 73 8.57 -2.10 -18.78
N LYS A 74 7.33 -2.27 -18.29
CA LYS A 74 6.61 -3.56 -18.25
C LYS A 74 5.88 -3.85 -19.55
N ARG A 75 5.16 -2.86 -20.04
CA ARG A 75 4.35 -2.94 -21.27
C ARG A 75 4.01 -1.54 -21.75
N SER A 76 3.75 -1.42 -23.05
CA SER A 76 3.28 -0.18 -23.65
C SER A 76 2.22 -0.46 -24.70
N GLN A 77 1.25 0.45 -24.82
CA GLN A 77 0.11 0.34 -25.70
C GLN A 77 -0.14 1.68 -26.37
N ALA A 78 -0.24 1.68 -27.70
CA ALA A 78 -0.62 2.82 -28.50
C ALA A 78 -2.04 2.61 -29.02
N GLY A 79 -2.78 3.69 -29.11
CA GLY A 79 -4.12 3.68 -29.63
C GLY A 79 -4.49 5.00 -30.27
N VAL A 80 -5.36 4.92 -31.27
CA VAL A 80 -5.98 6.06 -31.92
C VAL A 80 -7.45 6.07 -31.53
N TYR A 81 -7.90 7.20 -31.00
CA TYR A 81 -9.30 7.46 -30.70
C TYR A 81 -9.89 8.45 -31.68
N THR A 82 -11.17 8.29 -31.99
CA THR A 82 -11.93 9.25 -32.79
C THR A 82 -13.16 9.76 -32.04
N SER A 83 -13.47 11.03 -32.25
CA SER A 83 -14.70 11.69 -31.77
C SER A 83 -15.21 12.58 -32.90
N GLY A 84 -16.18 12.08 -33.67
CA GLY A 84 -16.62 12.72 -34.91
C GLY A 84 -15.52 12.72 -35.98
N LYS A 85 -15.02 13.90 -36.36
CA LYS A 85 -13.91 14.07 -37.31
C LYS A 85 -12.54 14.25 -36.65
N ASN A 86 -12.51 14.37 -35.31
CA ASN A 86 -11.29 14.64 -34.57
C ASN A 86 -10.60 13.34 -34.18
N GLN A 87 -9.26 13.38 -34.17
CA GLN A 87 -8.41 12.25 -33.80
C GLN A 87 -7.56 12.57 -32.57
N LEU A 88 -7.34 11.56 -31.74
CA LEU A 88 -6.49 11.58 -30.55
C LEU A 88 -5.59 10.34 -30.57
N SER A 89 -4.28 10.55 -30.65
CA SER A 89 -3.28 9.47 -30.56
C SER A 89 -2.75 9.40 -29.14
N ILE A 90 -2.78 8.22 -28.52
CA ILE A 90 -2.31 8.00 -27.15
C ILE A 90 -1.27 6.88 -27.14
N VAL A 91 -0.15 7.12 -26.46
CA VAL A 91 0.81 6.09 -26.06
C VAL A 91 0.82 6.02 -24.53
N ALA A 92 0.44 4.87 -23.97
CA ALA A 92 0.49 4.60 -22.54
C ALA A 92 1.57 3.54 -22.25
N THR A 93 2.54 3.90 -21.41
CA THR A 93 3.67 3.05 -21.04
C THR A 93 3.66 2.81 -19.54
N GLN A 94 3.50 1.54 -19.14
CA GLN A 94 3.52 1.13 -17.74
C GLN A 94 4.93 0.69 -17.34
N TYR A 95 5.42 1.23 -16.23
CA TYR A 95 6.70 0.94 -15.60
C TYR A 95 6.55 0.00 -14.40
N MET A 96 7.68 -0.43 -13.83
CA MET A 96 7.69 -1.24 -12.61
C MET A 96 7.04 -0.51 -11.42
N ASP A 97 7.30 0.79 -11.29
CA ASP A 97 6.88 1.69 -10.22
C ASP A 97 6.69 3.13 -10.74
N ALA A 98 6.28 4.04 -9.85
CA ALA A 98 6.13 5.46 -10.12
C ALA A 98 7.48 6.17 -10.35
N THR A 99 8.59 5.63 -9.85
CA THR A 99 9.93 6.18 -10.06
C THR A 99 10.33 6.11 -11.53
N GLY A 100 10.17 4.95 -12.18
CA GLY A 100 10.41 4.79 -13.61
C GLY A 100 9.49 5.66 -14.47
N ALA A 101 8.21 5.77 -14.09
CA ALA A 101 7.25 6.61 -14.81
C ALA A 101 7.58 8.11 -14.70
N TYR A 102 7.95 8.58 -13.50
CA TYR A 102 8.39 9.96 -13.29
C TYR A 102 9.70 10.27 -14.01
N ALA A 103 10.69 9.36 -13.97
CA ALA A 103 11.94 9.52 -14.68
C ALA A 103 11.70 9.71 -16.19
N ALA A 104 10.87 8.85 -16.79
CA ALA A 104 10.52 8.97 -18.21
C ALA A 104 9.77 10.27 -18.53
N PHE A 105 8.82 10.66 -17.67
CA PHE A 105 8.12 11.93 -17.78
C PHE A 105 9.10 13.10 -17.76
N ALA A 106 10.02 13.12 -16.80
CA ALA A 106 11.04 14.15 -16.67
C ALA A 106 11.99 14.17 -17.86
N SER A 107 12.40 13.02 -18.40
CA SER A 107 13.27 12.95 -19.59
C SER A 107 12.59 13.47 -20.86
N LEU A 108 11.32 13.11 -21.08
CA LEU A 108 10.54 13.50 -22.26
C LEU A 108 9.97 14.93 -22.18
N ARG A 109 9.99 15.52 -20.98
CA ARG A 109 9.66 16.92 -20.76
C ARG A 109 10.48 17.83 -21.66
N GLN A 110 9.80 18.66 -22.44
CA GLN A 110 10.41 19.62 -23.35
C GLN A 110 10.40 21.03 -22.76
N ALA A 111 11.35 21.88 -23.17
CA ALA A 111 11.30 23.29 -22.84
C ALA A 111 10.06 23.97 -23.44
N GLY A 112 9.50 24.93 -22.68
CA GLY A 112 8.31 25.71 -23.08
C GLY A 112 6.98 24.98 -22.89
N THR A 113 6.96 23.87 -22.17
CA THR A 113 5.72 23.27 -21.69
C THR A 113 5.09 24.10 -20.58
N HIS A 114 3.78 23.96 -20.42
CA HIS A 114 3.02 24.58 -19.33
C HIS A 114 2.27 23.51 -18.55
N ALA A 115 2.05 23.73 -17.26
CA ALA A 115 1.21 22.85 -16.46
C ALA A 115 -0.21 22.76 -17.07
N ALA A 116 -0.77 21.55 -17.10
CA ALA A 116 -2.13 21.37 -17.60
C ALA A 116 -3.15 22.15 -16.74
N PRO A 117 -4.19 22.75 -17.35
CA PRO A 117 -5.19 23.55 -16.63
C PRO A 117 -6.13 22.73 -15.74
N ALA A 118 -6.16 21.40 -15.90
CA ALA A 118 -7.00 20.47 -15.14
C ALA A 118 -6.16 19.39 -14.46
N LYS A 119 -6.70 18.77 -13.40
CA LYS A 119 -6.05 17.66 -12.70
C LYS A 119 -6.04 16.41 -13.59
N VAL A 120 -4.97 16.25 -14.35
CA VAL A 120 -4.68 15.06 -15.15
C VAL A 120 -3.49 14.35 -14.53
N GLY A 121 -3.67 13.10 -14.14
CA GLY A 121 -2.62 12.32 -13.49
C GLY A 121 -2.10 12.92 -12.18
N ASN A 122 -0.86 12.55 -11.85
CA ASN A 122 -0.09 13.12 -10.75
C ASN A 122 0.53 14.46 -11.14
N GLU A 123 1.04 14.56 -12.37
CA GLU A 123 1.57 15.77 -12.99
C GLU A 123 1.35 15.68 -14.50
N ALA A 124 1.02 16.81 -15.12
CA ALA A 124 0.72 16.91 -16.53
C ALA A 124 1.24 18.21 -17.12
N GLU A 125 1.76 18.11 -18.33
CA GLU A 125 2.30 19.21 -19.10
C GLU A 125 1.74 19.24 -20.51
N VAL A 126 1.58 20.45 -21.02
CA VAL A 126 0.95 20.73 -22.31
C VAL A 126 1.89 21.57 -23.15
N LYS A 127 2.02 21.18 -24.42
CA LYS A 127 2.71 21.96 -25.45
C LYS A 127 1.87 21.93 -26.73
N GLY A 128 1.16 23.01 -27.00
CA GLY A 128 0.19 23.04 -28.10
C GLY A 128 -0.95 22.04 -27.88
N ASN A 129 -1.03 21.03 -28.75
CA ASN A 129 -2.04 19.97 -28.64
C ASN A 129 -1.50 18.65 -28.07
N ASP A 130 -0.23 18.63 -27.67
CA ASP A 130 0.38 17.47 -27.03
C ASP A 130 0.29 17.62 -25.51
N VAL A 131 -0.15 16.55 -24.84
CA VAL A 131 -0.23 16.44 -23.39
C VAL A 131 0.60 15.25 -22.95
N LEU A 132 1.60 15.51 -22.13
CA LEU A 132 2.42 14.49 -21.48
C LEU A 132 2.06 14.48 -20.00
N PHE A 133 1.69 13.32 -19.46
CA PHE A 133 1.40 13.21 -18.03
C PHE A 133 1.77 11.83 -17.51
N TRP A 134 1.95 11.73 -16.20
CA TRP A 134 2.13 10.43 -15.55
C TRP A 134 1.10 10.24 -14.44
N SER A 135 0.71 8.99 -14.22
CA SER A 135 -0.17 8.60 -13.13
C SER A 135 0.26 7.26 -12.53
N GLY A 136 0.64 7.26 -11.26
CA GLY A 136 1.23 6.10 -10.60
C GLY A 136 2.41 5.56 -11.42
N PRO A 137 2.43 4.27 -11.82
CA PRO A 137 3.49 3.70 -12.63
C PRO A 137 3.32 3.90 -14.15
N THR A 138 2.38 4.72 -14.62
CA THR A 138 2.07 4.83 -16.05
C THR A 138 2.37 6.22 -16.58
N LEU A 139 3.18 6.30 -17.63
CA LEU A 139 3.36 7.50 -18.44
C LEU A 139 2.36 7.47 -19.60
N VAL A 140 1.77 8.62 -19.92
CA VAL A 140 0.89 8.78 -21.06
C VAL A 140 1.34 9.99 -21.88
N SER A 141 1.58 9.76 -23.17
CA SER A 141 1.74 10.81 -24.18
C SER A 141 0.48 10.83 -25.04
N ALA A 142 -0.20 11.97 -25.09
CA ALA A 142 -1.44 12.17 -25.83
C ALA A 142 -1.28 13.32 -26.83
N SER A 143 -1.53 13.07 -28.10
CA SER A 143 -1.46 14.07 -29.17
C SER A 143 -2.85 14.25 -29.78
N PHE A 144 -3.41 15.46 -29.64
CA PHE A 144 -4.71 15.80 -30.18
C PHE A 144 -4.57 16.49 -31.55
N GLN A 145 -5.43 16.15 -32.50
CA GLN A 145 -5.54 16.91 -33.74
C GLN A 145 -6.05 18.34 -33.51
N THR A 146 -6.90 18.50 -32.48
CA THR A 146 -7.51 19.77 -32.06
C THR A 146 -7.10 20.13 -30.64
N GLN A 147 -7.73 21.13 -30.04
CA GLN A 147 -7.47 21.49 -28.64
C GLN A 147 -7.66 20.28 -27.69
N PRO A 148 -6.78 20.09 -26.68
CA PRO A 148 -6.86 18.97 -25.76
C PRO A 148 -8.17 18.88 -24.97
N ASP A 149 -8.74 17.68 -24.91
CA ASP A 149 -9.88 17.35 -24.05
C ASP A 149 -9.38 16.75 -22.72
N TYR A 150 -9.18 17.62 -21.72
CA TYR A 150 -8.64 17.20 -20.42
C TYR A 150 -9.58 16.27 -19.64
N LYS A 151 -10.89 16.31 -19.90
CA LYS A 151 -11.86 15.44 -19.21
C LYS A 151 -11.76 14.00 -19.70
N ALA A 152 -11.47 13.82 -21.00
CA ALA A 152 -11.14 12.51 -21.54
C ALA A 152 -9.86 11.93 -20.91
N LEU A 153 -8.83 12.76 -20.70
CA LEU A 153 -7.58 12.34 -20.05
C LEU A 153 -7.75 12.05 -18.54
N GLU A 154 -8.60 12.81 -17.85
CA GLU A 154 -8.98 12.50 -16.47
C GLU A 154 -9.71 11.16 -16.38
N THR A 155 -10.61 10.89 -17.32
CA THR A 155 -11.28 9.59 -17.43
C THR A 155 -10.29 8.46 -17.68
N LEU A 156 -9.30 8.67 -18.55
CA LEU A 156 -8.21 7.71 -18.79
C LEU A 156 -7.44 7.42 -17.51
N THR A 157 -7.08 8.46 -16.75
CA THR A 157 -6.35 8.35 -15.49
C THR A 157 -7.05 7.43 -14.48
N ASN A 158 -8.38 7.43 -14.45
CA ASN A 158 -9.16 6.57 -13.55
C ASN A 158 -9.04 5.07 -13.89
N GLY A 159 -8.82 4.74 -15.16
CA GLY A 159 -8.63 3.36 -15.65
C GLY A 159 -7.19 2.86 -15.59
N LEU A 160 -6.20 3.74 -15.33
CA LEU A 160 -4.79 3.35 -15.31
C LEU A 160 -4.45 2.49 -14.07
N PRO A 161 -3.46 1.59 -14.18
CA PRO A 161 -2.98 0.81 -13.04
C PRO A 161 -2.52 1.71 -11.90
N LYS A 162 -2.98 1.44 -10.68
CA LYS A 162 -2.55 2.14 -9.46
C LYS A 162 -1.75 1.17 -8.60
N LEU A 163 -0.58 1.61 -8.12
CA LEU A 163 0.21 0.88 -7.14
C LEU A 163 0.00 1.48 -5.77
N GLY A 164 -0.10 0.64 -4.74
CA GLY A 164 -0.15 1.06 -3.34
C GLY A 164 1.24 1.22 -2.74
N GLY A 165 1.33 1.93 -1.61
CA GLY A 165 2.57 2.16 -0.89
C GLY A 165 3.57 3.04 -1.66
N ALA A 166 4.85 2.99 -1.27
CA ALA A 166 5.91 3.83 -1.83
C ALA A 166 6.05 3.72 -3.36
N ALA A 167 5.79 2.54 -3.94
CA ALA A 167 5.89 2.30 -5.38
C ALA A 167 4.85 3.08 -6.22
N GLY A 168 3.82 3.65 -5.61
CA GLY A 168 2.82 4.50 -6.27
C GLY A 168 3.09 6.00 -6.19
N HIS A 169 4.14 6.43 -5.48
CA HIS A 169 4.43 7.83 -5.23
C HIS A 169 5.66 8.32 -5.99
N ALA A 170 5.70 9.62 -6.28
CA ALA A 170 6.87 10.25 -6.88
C ALA A 170 8.12 10.01 -6.02
N PRO A 171 9.32 9.98 -6.63
CA PRO A 171 10.55 9.80 -5.90
C PRO A 171 10.73 10.83 -4.78
N GLY A 172 10.96 10.34 -3.56
CA GLY A 172 11.16 11.21 -2.39
C GLY A 172 12.38 12.12 -2.53
N LEU A 173 13.38 11.74 -3.32
CA LEU A 173 14.58 12.54 -3.55
C LEU A 173 14.27 13.95 -4.10
N LEU A 174 13.17 14.09 -4.85
CA LEU A 174 12.74 15.37 -5.41
C LEU A 174 12.44 16.43 -4.34
N SER A 175 12.05 16.03 -3.13
CA SER A 175 11.79 16.98 -2.05
C SER A 175 13.04 17.67 -1.51
N TYR A 176 14.23 17.13 -1.81
CA TYR A 176 15.51 17.70 -1.41
C TYR A 176 16.04 18.74 -2.39
N LEU A 177 15.36 18.96 -3.53
CA LEU A 177 15.67 20.07 -4.42
C LEU A 177 15.17 21.39 -3.80
N PRO A 178 16.06 22.39 -3.59
CA PRO A 178 15.66 23.70 -3.09
C PRO A 178 14.60 24.35 -3.99
N LYS A 179 13.40 24.61 -3.47
CA LYS A 179 12.30 25.17 -4.29
C LYS A 179 12.56 26.62 -4.73
N SER A 180 13.35 27.37 -3.96
CA SER A 180 13.66 28.76 -4.25
C SER A 180 14.57 28.87 -5.47
N GLY A 181 14.08 29.50 -6.54
CA GLY A 181 14.83 29.67 -7.78
C GLY A 181 14.88 28.44 -8.68
N LEU A 182 14.23 27.33 -8.30
CA LEU A 182 14.14 26.16 -9.16
C LEU A 182 13.25 26.44 -10.38
N ARG A 183 13.77 26.15 -11.57
CA ARG A 183 12.96 26.08 -12.78
C ARG A 183 12.26 24.73 -12.84
N ALA A 184 10.96 24.69 -12.56
CA ALA A 184 10.21 23.44 -12.39
C ALA A 184 10.28 22.52 -13.62
N GLU A 185 10.28 23.10 -14.82
CA GLU A 185 10.37 22.41 -16.11
C GLU A 185 11.75 21.78 -16.37
N SER A 186 12.77 22.21 -15.64
CA SER A 186 14.15 21.73 -15.79
C SER A 186 14.47 20.50 -14.93
N VAL A 187 13.54 20.09 -14.05
CA VAL A 187 13.78 18.98 -13.15
C VAL A 187 13.93 17.69 -13.95
N LYS A 188 15.05 17.01 -13.76
CA LYS A 188 15.37 15.70 -14.34
C LYS A 188 15.63 14.68 -13.23
N TYR A 189 15.36 13.42 -13.52
CA TYR A 189 15.52 12.34 -12.56
C TYR A 189 16.04 11.08 -13.23
N ALA A 190 17.17 10.59 -12.73
CA ALA A 190 17.87 9.44 -13.30
C ALA A 190 18.09 8.35 -12.25
N VAL A 191 17.77 7.11 -12.64
CA VAL A 191 18.01 5.89 -11.86
C VAL A 191 19.27 5.16 -12.34
N GLY A 192 19.72 5.44 -13.57
CA GLY A 192 20.89 4.83 -14.15
C GLY A 192 21.65 5.74 -15.12
N PRO A 193 22.79 5.27 -15.64
CA PRO A 193 23.70 6.07 -16.44
C PRO A 193 23.10 6.48 -17.79
N ALA A 194 22.24 5.65 -18.40
CA ALA A 194 21.70 5.95 -19.72
C ALA A 194 20.71 7.13 -19.64
N THR A 195 19.81 7.11 -18.64
CA THR A 195 18.87 8.21 -18.39
C THR A 195 19.63 9.48 -17.99
N TYR A 196 20.65 9.35 -17.12
CA TYR A 196 21.43 10.50 -16.67
C TYR A 196 22.16 11.21 -17.82
N GLN A 197 22.78 10.46 -18.73
CA GLN A 197 23.45 11.01 -19.91
C GLN A 197 22.45 11.62 -20.90
N HIS A 198 21.32 10.95 -21.15
CA HIS A 198 20.26 11.45 -22.01
C HIS A 198 19.74 12.82 -21.54
N ASP A 199 19.60 13.00 -20.24
CA ASP A 199 19.08 14.22 -19.63
C ASP A 199 20.11 15.35 -19.50
N GLY A 200 21.32 15.18 -20.05
CA GLY A 200 22.37 16.20 -20.05
C GLY A 200 23.17 16.27 -18.74
N GLY A 201 23.23 15.18 -17.98
CA GLY A 201 24.04 15.06 -16.78
C GLY A 201 25.53 15.31 -17.06
N GLN A 202 26.17 16.14 -16.24
CA GLN A 202 27.57 16.54 -16.42
C GLN A 202 28.55 15.88 -15.45
N LEU A 203 28.05 15.15 -14.44
CA LEU A 203 28.90 14.40 -13.52
C LEU A 203 29.44 13.14 -14.19
N ASN A 204 30.69 12.78 -13.88
CA ASN A 204 31.30 11.56 -14.42
C ASN A 204 30.55 10.30 -13.93
N PRO A 205 29.90 9.53 -14.82
CA PRO A 205 29.13 8.34 -14.43
C PRO A 205 29.95 7.27 -13.70
N SER A 206 31.26 7.20 -13.97
CA SER A 206 32.16 6.25 -13.32
C SER A 206 32.44 6.61 -11.86
N ILE A 207 32.44 7.91 -11.53
CA ILE A 207 32.66 8.40 -10.17
C ILE A 207 31.37 8.36 -9.35
N VAL A 208 30.24 8.71 -9.97
CA VAL A 208 28.88 8.49 -9.44
C VAL A 208 28.67 7.03 -9.07
N ASP A 209 29.22 6.11 -9.88
CA ASP A 209 29.19 4.66 -9.65
C ASP A 209 27.77 4.11 -9.54
N PHE A 210 27.11 4.01 -10.69
CA PHE A 210 25.74 3.47 -10.80
C PHE A 210 25.61 2.01 -10.31
N SER A 211 26.72 1.28 -10.12
CA SER A 211 26.69 -0.05 -9.50
C SER A 211 26.27 -0.03 -8.02
N LYS A 212 26.31 1.14 -7.37
CA LYS A 212 25.86 1.36 -6.00
C LYS A 212 24.40 1.82 -5.90
N SER A 213 23.64 1.73 -6.99
CA SER A 213 22.24 2.14 -7.08
C SER A 213 21.98 3.58 -6.61
N PRO A 214 22.73 4.58 -7.12
CA PRO A 214 22.42 5.97 -6.85
C PRO A 214 21.13 6.38 -7.57
N GLU A 215 20.36 7.24 -6.94
CA GLU A 215 19.28 8.00 -7.59
C GLU A 215 19.69 9.46 -7.68
N ILE A 216 19.42 10.11 -8.80
CA ILE A 216 19.90 11.47 -9.07
C ILE A 216 18.73 12.34 -9.46
N ALA A 217 18.53 13.43 -8.71
CA ALA A 217 17.63 14.51 -9.07
C ALA A 217 18.45 15.74 -9.45
N THR A 218 18.18 16.31 -10.63
CA THR A 218 18.88 17.48 -11.15
C THR A 218 17.89 18.60 -11.40
N GLY A 219 18.24 19.84 -11.04
CA GLY A 219 17.42 21.03 -11.30
C GLY A 219 18.26 22.22 -11.75
N GLN A 220 17.73 23.00 -12.68
CA GLN A 220 18.34 24.24 -13.15
C GLN A 220 17.87 25.44 -12.30
N TYR A 221 18.81 26.31 -11.99
CA TYR A 221 18.64 27.56 -11.24
C TYR A 221 19.19 28.73 -12.08
N PRO A 222 18.91 30.00 -11.73
CA PRO A 222 19.35 31.15 -12.50
C PRO A 222 20.84 31.17 -12.83
N HIS A 223 21.68 30.80 -11.87
CA HIS A 223 23.14 30.86 -11.98
C HIS A 223 23.81 29.48 -12.06
N GLY A 224 23.06 28.38 -12.27
CA GLY A 224 23.71 27.08 -12.37
C GLY A 224 22.78 25.89 -12.22
N THR A 225 23.35 24.78 -11.80
CA THR A 225 22.66 23.51 -11.62
C THR A 225 22.89 23.00 -10.21
N PHE A 226 21.82 22.47 -9.62
CA PHE A 226 21.86 21.74 -8.37
C PHE A 226 21.56 20.27 -8.64
N VAL A 227 22.35 19.39 -8.05
CA VAL A 227 22.20 17.95 -8.15
C VAL A 227 22.10 17.36 -6.75
N ALA A 228 21.03 16.61 -6.49
CA ALA A 228 20.90 15.77 -5.31
C ALA A 228 21.10 14.31 -5.73
N ILE A 229 21.99 13.61 -5.05
CA ILE A 229 22.26 12.19 -5.26
C ILE A 229 21.94 11.44 -3.98
N TYR A 230 21.03 10.48 -4.05
CA TYR A 230 20.79 9.55 -2.96
C TYR A 230 21.63 8.29 -3.17
N TYR A 231 22.31 7.85 -2.11
CA TYR A 231 22.95 6.53 -2.06
C TYR A 231 22.29 5.64 -1.01
N PRO A 232 22.22 4.31 -1.21
CA PRO A 232 21.58 3.41 -0.25
C PRO A 232 22.15 3.45 1.17
N THR A 233 23.41 3.87 1.34
CA THR A 233 24.05 3.99 2.67
C THR A 233 24.81 5.30 2.83
N PRO A 234 24.86 5.87 4.06
CA PRO A 234 25.64 7.08 4.34
C PRO A 234 27.16 6.91 4.12
N THR A 235 27.68 5.69 4.23
CA THR A 235 29.10 5.39 3.99
C THR A 235 29.44 5.54 2.52
N ILE A 236 28.64 4.92 1.62
CA ILE A 236 28.77 5.10 0.17
C ILE A 236 28.65 6.58 -0.19
N ALA A 237 27.66 7.28 0.38
CA ALA A 237 27.49 8.73 0.15
C ALA A 237 28.74 9.53 0.54
N GLY A 238 29.39 9.21 1.66
CA GLY A 238 30.62 9.87 2.12
C GLY A 238 31.84 9.60 1.26
N ASP A 239 31.98 8.39 0.74
CA ASP A 239 33.06 8.04 -0.18
C ASP A 239 32.87 8.73 -1.53
N ARG A 240 31.64 8.64 -2.06
CA ARG A 240 31.28 9.23 -3.36
C ARG A 240 31.29 10.75 -3.33
N SER A 241 30.88 11.40 -2.24
CA SER A 241 30.93 12.87 -2.13
C SER A 241 32.36 13.41 -2.25
N ARG A 242 33.34 12.71 -1.64
CA ARG A 242 34.76 13.12 -1.71
C ARG A 242 35.34 12.89 -3.09
N ALA A 243 35.03 11.75 -3.71
CA ALA A 243 35.46 11.44 -5.07
C ALA A 243 34.88 12.43 -6.09
N LEU A 244 33.58 12.75 -5.98
CA LEU A 244 32.91 13.72 -6.86
C LEU A 244 33.46 15.13 -6.68
N LEU A 245 33.70 15.58 -5.44
CA LEU A 245 34.33 16.88 -5.22
C LEU A 245 35.70 16.97 -5.88
N LYS A 246 36.52 15.92 -5.74
CA LYS A 246 37.84 15.87 -6.39
C LYS A 246 37.71 15.91 -7.91
N ASP A 247 36.86 15.07 -8.48
CA ASP A 247 36.64 15.00 -9.93
C ASP A 247 36.15 16.34 -10.48
N LEU A 248 35.21 17.02 -9.81
CA LEU A 248 34.69 18.32 -10.23
C LEU A 248 35.75 19.45 -10.21
N LEU A 249 36.68 19.40 -9.25
CA LEU A 249 37.77 20.38 -9.16
C LEU A 249 38.86 20.12 -10.21
N ASP A 250 39.10 18.85 -10.55
CA ASP A 250 40.06 18.46 -11.61
C ASP A 250 39.45 18.65 -13.01
N HIS A 251 38.14 18.47 -13.13
CA HIS A 251 37.35 18.47 -14.36
C HIS A 251 36.07 19.29 -14.18
N LEU A 252 36.20 20.60 -14.36
CA LEU A 252 35.08 21.54 -14.24
C LEU A 252 33.96 21.20 -15.24
N PRO A 253 32.69 21.11 -14.78
CA PRO A 253 31.53 21.04 -15.67
C PRO A 253 31.48 22.23 -16.64
N ALA A 254 30.79 22.05 -17.76
CA ALA A 254 30.67 23.09 -18.78
C ALA A 254 29.99 24.35 -18.22
N GLY A 255 30.69 25.48 -18.32
CA GLY A 255 30.19 26.77 -17.81
C GLY A 255 30.27 26.91 -16.29
N ALA A 256 30.94 25.99 -15.58
CA ALA A 256 31.20 26.10 -14.15
C ALA A 256 32.47 26.93 -13.86
N ILE A 257 32.42 27.70 -12.77
CA ILE A 257 33.60 28.32 -12.14
C ILE A 257 33.93 27.59 -10.84
N THR A 258 35.21 27.59 -10.43
CA THR A 258 35.68 26.86 -9.25
C THR A 258 34.90 27.22 -7.98
N ASP A 259 34.59 28.51 -7.80
CA ASP A 259 33.87 29.00 -6.61
C ASP A 259 32.40 28.55 -6.55
N SER A 260 31.83 28.11 -7.68
CA SER A 260 30.47 27.58 -7.75
C SER A 260 30.36 26.12 -7.31
N ILE A 261 31.49 25.40 -7.30
CA ILE A 261 31.56 23.98 -6.96
C ILE A 261 31.53 23.86 -5.45
N ALA A 262 30.42 23.35 -4.95
CA ALA A 262 30.30 22.98 -3.56
C ALA A 262 29.56 21.65 -3.42
N VAL A 263 30.06 20.82 -2.51
CA VAL A 263 29.49 19.49 -2.23
C VAL A 263 29.17 19.42 -0.75
N ARG A 264 27.94 19.03 -0.43
CA ARG A 264 27.49 18.83 0.96
C ARG A 264 26.84 17.47 1.10
N ARG A 265 27.20 16.74 2.14
CA ARG A 265 26.57 15.46 2.48
C ARG A 265 25.60 15.65 3.65
N ALA A 266 24.39 15.14 3.49
CA ALA A 266 23.38 15.04 4.54
C ALA A 266 22.88 13.58 4.61
N GLY A 267 23.43 12.81 5.57
CA GLY A 267 23.11 11.38 5.71
C GLY A 267 23.47 10.58 4.45
N PRO A 268 22.49 9.91 3.78
CA PRO A 268 22.67 9.20 2.51
C PRO A 268 22.65 10.10 1.26
N ILE A 269 22.41 11.41 1.42
CA ILE A 269 22.26 12.35 0.30
C ILE A 269 23.55 13.14 0.11
N VAL A 270 23.98 13.27 -1.14
CA VAL A 270 25.06 14.15 -1.59
C VAL A 270 24.45 15.24 -2.46
N ALA A 271 24.50 16.48 -2.00
CA ALA A 271 24.07 17.65 -2.73
C ALA A 271 25.28 18.35 -3.34
N ILE A 272 25.14 18.77 -4.60
CA ILE A 272 26.20 19.36 -5.41
C ILE A 272 25.64 20.58 -6.11
N THR A 273 26.41 21.66 -6.12
CA THR A 273 26.17 22.82 -6.99
C THR A 273 27.32 23.00 -7.96
N TYR A 274 27.02 23.41 -9.19
CA TYR A 274 28.02 23.87 -10.16
C TYR A 274 27.38 24.88 -11.13
N GLY A 275 28.20 25.71 -11.76
CA GLY A 275 27.77 26.72 -12.73
C GLY A 275 28.42 28.07 -12.46
N GLN A 276 27.63 29.13 -12.47
CA GLN A 276 28.05 30.50 -12.23
C GLN A 276 27.55 31.04 -10.87
N PHE A 277 27.28 30.15 -9.90
CA PHE A 277 26.92 30.54 -8.54
C PHE A 277 28.08 31.26 -7.86
N THR A 278 27.75 32.24 -7.01
CA THR A 278 28.69 32.71 -6.00
C THR A 278 28.84 31.67 -4.88
N ALA A 279 29.95 31.71 -4.14
CA ALA A 279 30.18 30.81 -3.01
C ALA A 279 29.06 30.90 -1.95
N GLU A 280 28.51 32.10 -1.73
CA GLU A 280 27.40 32.32 -0.80
C GLU A 280 26.08 31.72 -1.30
N GLU A 281 25.77 31.87 -2.59
CA GLU A 281 24.58 31.28 -3.21
C GLU A 281 24.62 29.75 -3.17
N ALA A 282 25.76 29.18 -3.56
CA ALA A 282 26.01 27.74 -3.51
C ALA A 282 25.80 27.20 -2.08
N LYS A 283 26.42 27.85 -1.09
CA LYS A 283 26.26 27.50 0.33
C LYS A 283 24.80 27.57 0.79
N LYS A 284 24.08 28.64 0.43
CA LYS A 284 22.68 28.84 0.80
C LYS A 284 21.75 27.77 0.20
N LEU A 285 22.03 27.30 -1.02
CA LEU A 285 21.28 26.20 -1.63
C LEU A 285 21.57 24.86 -0.93
N LEU A 286 22.85 24.58 -0.66
CA LEU A 286 23.26 23.34 0.00
C LEU A 286 22.79 23.25 1.46
N ASP A 287 22.73 24.38 2.16
CA ASP A 287 22.29 24.43 3.56
C ASP A 287 20.80 24.08 3.71
N GLN A 288 19.98 24.20 2.66
CA GLN A 288 18.56 23.79 2.67
C GLN A 288 18.34 22.27 2.65
N VAL A 289 19.39 21.48 2.36
CA VAL A 289 19.28 20.02 2.29
C VAL A 289 19.38 19.45 3.71
N HIS A 290 18.24 19.21 4.34
CA HIS A 290 18.19 18.59 5.66
C HIS A 290 17.71 17.16 5.55
N TYR A 291 18.58 16.20 5.88
CA TYR A 291 18.17 14.81 6.04
C TYR A 291 17.66 14.59 7.45
N GLU A 292 16.34 14.49 7.60
CA GLU A 292 15.70 14.11 8.86
C GLU A 292 15.42 12.61 8.86
N THR A 293 16.04 11.87 9.77
CA THR A 293 15.69 10.47 10.03
C THR A 293 14.40 10.42 10.82
N ASN A 294 13.26 10.39 10.15
CA ASN A 294 12.02 10.03 10.83
C ASN A 294 11.95 8.49 10.87
N VAL A 295 12.25 7.90 12.03
CA VAL A 295 12.05 6.45 12.26
C VAL A 295 10.55 6.23 12.44
N THR A 296 9.83 6.24 11.33
CA THR A 296 8.43 5.83 11.31
C THR A 296 8.40 4.32 11.43
N TRP A 297 7.91 3.81 12.56
CA TRP A 297 7.52 2.42 12.67
C TRP A 297 6.49 2.16 11.59
N ASN A 298 6.87 1.38 10.57
CA ASN A 298 6.09 1.08 9.38
C ASN A 298 4.87 0.24 9.77
N LYS A 299 3.86 0.89 10.36
CA LYS A 299 2.55 0.33 10.62
C LYS A 299 1.70 0.77 9.43
N PRO A 300 1.39 -0.12 8.47
CA PRO A 300 0.56 0.24 7.33
C PRO A 300 -0.78 0.82 7.84
N GLU A 301 -1.32 1.81 7.14
CA GLU A 301 -2.64 2.36 7.46
C GLU A 301 -3.67 1.22 7.58
N GLY A 302 -4.29 1.10 8.76
CA GLY A 302 -5.19 -0.01 9.08
C GLY A 302 -4.55 -1.19 9.85
N TYR A 303 -3.31 -1.09 10.32
CA TYR A 303 -2.73 -2.09 11.22
C TYR A 303 -3.43 -2.09 12.59
N ILE A 304 -4.44 -2.94 12.71
CA ILE A 304 -5.05 -3.31 13.98
C ILE A 304 -4.06 -4.25 14.68
N SER A 305 -3.41 -3.75 15.74
CA SER A 305 -2.43 -4.54 16.50
C SER A 305 -3.07 -5.85 16.97
N GLU A 306 -2.30 -6.93 17.01
CA GLU A 306 -2.80 -8.23 17.52
C GLU A 306 -3.34 -8.08 18.95
N ALA A 307 -2.73 -7.21 19.75
CA ALA A 307 -3.22 -6.83 21.07
C ALA A 307 -4.63 -6.22 21.02
N SER A 308 -4.93 -5.36 20.05
CA SER A 308 -6.28 -4.79 19.89
C SER A 308 -7.30 -5.79 19.34
N LYS A 309 -6.88 -6.78 18.53
CA LYS A 309 -7.75 -7.92 18.13
C LYS A 309 -8.06 -8.82 19.33
N ALA A 310 -7.05 -9.15 20.13
CA ALA A 310 -7.20 -9.92 21.37
C ALA A 310 -8.07 -9.19 22.39
N ALA A 311 -7.87 -7.88 22.56
CA ALA A 311 -8.69 -7.03 23.43
C ALA A 311 -10.15 -7.00 22.95
N ARG A 312 -10.40 -6.84 21.65
CA ARG A 312 -11.76 -6.84 21.11
C ARG A 312 -12.44 -8.21 21.27
N LEU A 313 -11.71 -9.30 21.10
CA LEU A 313 -12.19 -10.65 21.36
C LEU A 313 -12.55 -10.84 22.84
N LEU A 314 -11.67 -10.44 23.76
CA LEU A 314 -11.90 -10.51 25.21
C LEU A 314 -13.12 -9.68 25.63
N VAL A 315 -13.24 -8.45 25.13
CA VAL A 315 -14.40 -7.58 25.41
C VAL A 315 -15.69 -8.24 24.93
N ASN A 316 -15.71 -8.84 23.73
CA ASN A 316 -16.89 -9.53 23.22
C ASN A 316 -17.25 -10.77 24.05
N ILE A 317 -16.26 -11.52 24.53
CA ILE A 317 -16.49 -12.68 25.42
C ILE A 317 -17.08 -12.21 26.75
N ILE A 318 -16.50 -11.18 27.39
CA ILE A 318 -17.01 -10.62 28.65
C ILE A 318 -18.46 -10.15 28.46
N LEU A 319 -18.75 -9.40 27.39
CA LEU A 319 -20.09 -8.92 27.09
C LEU A 319 -21.08 -10.08 26.89
N GLY A 320 -20.65 -11.15 26.19
CA GLY A 320 -21.44 -12.35 25.99
C GLY A 320 -21.75 -13.09 27.29
N VAL A 321 -20.78 -13.22 28.20
CA VAL A 321 -20.98 -13.83 29.52
C VAL A 321 -21.97 -13.03 30.36
N PHE A 322 -21.85 -11.70 30.39
CA PHE A 322 -22.81 -10.85 31.10
C PHE A 322 -24.22 -10.96 30.53
N ALA A 323 -24.36 -10.95 29.20
CA ALA A 323 -25.66 -11.09 28.55
C ALA A 323 -26.32 -12.45 28.85
N MET A 324 -25.55 -13.54 28.79
CA MET A 324 -26.05 -14.88 29.15
C MET A 324 -26.40 -14.99 30.64
N GLY A 325 -25.58 -14.43 31.53
CA GLY A 325 -25.86 -14.40 32.96
C GLY A 325 -27.14 -13.66 33.29
N LEU A 326 -27.36 -12.49 32.67
CA LEU A 326 -28.60 -11.73 32.84
C LEU A 326 -29.80 -12.50 32.33
N ALA A 327 -29.70 -13.12 31.14
CA ALA A 327 -30.77 -13.94 30.58
C ALA A 327 -31.11 -15.12 31.50
N ALA A 328 -30.10 -15.79 32.06
CA ALA A 328 -30.30 -16.90 33.01
C ALA A 328 -31.01 -16.45 34.30
N LEU A 329 -30.66 -15.27 34.83
CA LEU A 329 -31.34 -14.71 36.00
C LEU A 329 -32.81 -14.38 35.71
N VAL A 330 -33.09 -13.76 34.56
CA VAL A 330 -34.46 -13.44 34.13
C VAL A 330 -35.28 -14.71 33.95
N LEU A 331 -34.73 -15.72 33.25
CA LEU A 331 -35.40 -17.00 33.05
C LEU A 331 -35.58 -17.75 34.38
N GLY A 332 -34.57 -17.76 35.25
CA GLY A 332 -34.65 -18.38 36.57
C GLY A 332 -35.74 -17.75 37.45
N ALA A 333 -35.84 -16.42 37.45
CA ALA A 333 -36.92 -15.72 38.15
C ALA A 333 -38.30 -16.05 37.55
N PHE A 334 -38.39 -16.12 36.22
CA PHE A 334 -39.66 -16.39 35.54
C PHE A 334 -40.14 -17.83 35.76
N PHE A 335 -39.27 -18.82 35.57
CA PHE A 335 -39.61 -20.24 35.76
C PHE A 335 -39.74 -20.63 37.23
N GLY A 336 -38.86 -20.12 38.10
CA GLY A 336 -38.89 -20.38 39.54
C GLY A 336 -40.06 -19.65 40.23
N GLY A 337 -40.21 -18.36 39.98
CA GLY A 337 -41.29 -17.54 40.54
C GLY A 337 -42.66 -17.87 39.94
N GLY A 338 -42.75 -18.09 38.62
CA GLY A 338 -43.99 -18.48 37.96
C GLY A 338 -44.54 -19.82 38.47
N ARG A 339 -43.67 -20.81 38.67
CA ARG A 339 -44.07 -22.10 39.24
C ARG A 339 -44.55 -21.98 40.70
N ALA A 340 -43.91 -21.13 41.50
CA ALA A 340 -44.33 -20.86 42.87
C ALA A 340 -45.70 -20.15 42.91
N LEU A 341 -45.90 -19.14 42.07
CA LEU A 341 -47.17 -18.40 42.00
C LEU A 341 -48.34 -19.28 41.54
N ILE A 342 -48.13 -20.15 40.54
CA ILE A 342 -49.15 -21.12 40.10
C ILE A 342 -49.54 -22.06 41.24
N ARG A 343 -48.59 -22.49 42.08
CA ARG A 343 -48.91 -23.34 43.25
C ARG A 343 -49.69 -22.60 44.33
N ILE A 344 -49.33 -21.35 44.61
CA ILE A 344 -50.06 -20.50 45.57
C ILE A 344 -51.50 -20.26 45.10
N LEU A 345 -51.69 -19.99 43.81
CA LEU A 345 -53.03 -19.85 43.19
C LEU A 345 -53.84 -21.15 43.23
N GLN A 346 -53.19 -22.31 43.20
CA GLN A 346 -53.80 -23.63 43.37
C GLN A 346 -54.02 -24.01 44.85
N GLY A 347 -53.81 -23.09 45.79
CA GLY A 347 -54.05 -23.31 47.22
C GLY A 347 -53.00 -24.17 47.92
N LYS A 348 -51.83 -24.39 47.31
CA LYS A 348 -50.72 -25.18 47.87
C LYS A 348 -49.64 -24.25 48.44
N PRO A 349 -48.97 -24.63 49.55
CA PRO A 349 -47.89 -23.83 50.12
C PRO A 349 -46.73 -23.64 49.12
N ALA A 350 -46.06 -22.49 49.19
CA ALA A 350 -45.07 -22.06 48.20
C ALA A 350 -43.82 -22.97 48.12
N SER A 351 -43.54 -23.76 49.16
CA SER A 351 -42.43 -24.71 49.22
C SER A 351 -42.91 -26.13 49.50
N SER A 352 -42.33 -27.12 48.80
CA SER A 352 -42.57 -28.55 49.05
C SER A 352 -41.87 -29.08 50.31
N MET A 353 -41.18 -28.22 51.08
CA MET A 353 -40.59 -28.63 52.35
C MET A 353 -41.65 -28.95 53.41
N HIS A 354 -42.87 -28.42 53.27
CA HIS A 354 -43.97 -28.74 54.20
C HIS A 354 -44.61 -30.10 53.92
N ASP A 355 -44.39 -30.68 52.72
CA ASP A 355 -44.89 -32.00 52.32
C ASP A 355 -43.86 -33.12 52.56
N ALA A 356 -42.70 -32.80 53.15
CA ALA A 356 -41.70 -33.80 53.49
C ALA A 356 -42.12 -34.56 54.78
N GLU A 357 -42.95 -35.59 54.63
CA GLU A 357 -43.14 -36.61 55.66
C GLU A 357 -41.79 -37.26 55.99
N PHE A 358 -41.30 -37.03 57.22
CA PHE A 358 -40.09 -37.66 57.72
C PHE A 358 -40.37 -39.14 57.99
N ILE A 359 -39.91 -40.02 57.10
CA ILE A 359 -39.88 -41.47 57.33
C ILE A 359 -38.79 -41.75 58.38
N HIS A 360 -39.19 -42.01 59.62
CA HIS A 360 -38.28 -42.43 60.70
C HIS A 360 -38.04 -43.95 60.60
N LEU A 361 -36.84 -44.36 60.19
CA LEU A 361 -36.43 -45.76 60.10
C LEU A 361 -35.71 -46.16 61.40
N ASP A 362 -36.34 -47.00 62.23
CA ASP A 362 -35.73 -47.52 63.46
C ASP A 362 -34.88 -48.76 63.14
N LEU A 363 -33.56 -48.65 63.29
CA LEU A 363 -32.57 -49.66 62.87
C LEU A 363 -31.94 -50.41 64.06
N ARG A 364 -32.74 -50.76 65.08
CA ARG A 364 -32.28 -51.63 66.17
C ARG A 364 -32.82 -53.04 66.03
N GLN A 365 -31.87 -53.98 66.08
CA GLN A 365 -32.00 -55.42 66.33
C GLN A 365 -32.31 -56.32 65.11
N ASP A 366 -31.28 -56.59 64.31
CA ASP A 366 -31.05 -57.98 63.84
C ASP A 366 -29.56 -58.34 63.58
N LEU A 367 -28.61 -57.58 64.15
CA LEU A 367 -27.16 -57.85 64.02
C LEU A 367 -26.63 -58.98 64.94
N ARG A 368 -27.46 -59.95 65.34
CA ARG A 368 -27.06 -61.00 66.31
C ARG A 368 -26.91 -62.42 65.77
N GLN A 369 -27.05 -62.66 64.46
CA GLN A 369 -27.00 -64.03 63.94
C GLN A 369 -25.65 -64.54 63.40
N ASP A 370 -24.60 -63.72 63.31
CA ASP A 370 -23.31 -64.18 62.76
C ASP A 370 -22.13 -64.02 63.74
N ALA A 371 -22.19 -64.71 64.89
CA ALA A 371 -21.04 -64.87 65.78
C ALA A 371 -20.61 -66.36 65.85
N PRO A 372 -19.46 -66.76 65.25
CA PRO A 372 -18.87 -68.08 65.47
C PRO A 372 -18.14 -68.17 66.82
N PRO A 373 -18.17 -69.34 67.51
CA PRO A 373 -17.60 -69.50 68.85
C PRO A 373 -16.06 -69.56 68.84
N PRO A 374 -15.38 -68.90 69.80
CA PRO A 374 -13.92 -68.98 69.94
C PRO A 374 -13.46 -70.34 70.53
N PRO A 375 -12.29 -70.85 70.10
CA PRO A 375 -11.75 -72.15 70.54
C PRO A 375 -11.22 -72.14 71.98
N GLN A 376 -11.39 -73.28 72.66
CA GLN A 376 -10.89 -73.54 74.02
C GLN A 376 -9.37 -73.67 74.08
N GLN A 377 -8.74 -73.05 75.08
CA GLN A 377 -7.39 -73.35 75.55
C GLN A 377 -7.48 -74.01 76.94
N ASN A 378 -6.71 -75.09 77.11
CA ASN A 378 -6.32 -75.68 78.40
C ASN A 378 -5.37 -74.76 79.15
#